data_AF-A0A501XQJ2-F1
#
_entry.id   AF-A0A501XQJ2-F1
#
_cell.length_a   1.000
_cell.length_b   1.000
_cell.length_c   1.000
_cell.angle_alpha   90.00
_cell.angle_beta   90.00
_cell.angle_gamma   90.00
#
_symmetry.space_group_name_H-M   'P 1'
#
loop_
_entity.id
_entity.type
_entity.pdbx_description
1 polymer ?
#
loop_
_entity_poly.entity_id
_entity_poly.type
_entity_poly.pdbx_seq_one_letter_code
_entity_poly.pdbx_strand_id
1 'polypeptide(L)'
;MSSKRNSLARACVVLAFKIAPPVRRSWFAAMAAEFDHVPEAERWRFVAGCLFTAVTERIISPAFIHEVARSVLVGGAMVWAALNIRFAGRMSVTDAFVLEVFGYGTALLFVVGAIATARFGFRATISLAAPLIAVLTMAATMIWLGSAPTPMSNLYLALIVEDLVILMFALALAVSAARLIPLRQGLN
;
A
#
# COMPACT_ATOMS: atom_id res chain seq x y z
N MET A 1 42.33 -10.49 -7.61
CA MET A 1 40.88 -10.30 -7.91
C MET A 1 39.94 -11.06 -6.97
N SER A 2 40.34 -12.17 -6.31
CA SER A 2 39.44 -12.94 -5.44
C SER A 2 39.01 -12.23 -4.13
N SER A 3 39.88 -11.40 -3.53
CA SER A 3 39.57 -10.68 -2.27
C SER A 3 38.35 -9.74 -2.39
N LYS A 4 38.24 -8.93 -3.46
CA LYS A 4 37.07 -8.07 -3.70
C LYS A 4 35.79 -8.88 -3.95
N ARG A 5 35.88 -10.01 -4.67
CA ARG A 5 34.72 -10.90 -4.90
C ARG A 5 34.25 -11.56 -3.61
N ASN A 6 35.17 -12.00 -2.73
CA ASN A 6 34.82 -12.59 -1.45
C ASN A 6 34.20 -11.56 -0.49
N SER A 7 34.68 -10.32 -0.49
CA SER A 7 34.07 -9.21 0.28
C SER A 7 32.63 -8.92 -0.17
N LEU A 8 32.39 -8.83 -1.48
CA LEU A 8 31.05 -8.64 -2.04
C LEU A 8 30.11 -9.81 -1.72
N ALA A 9 30.60 -11.05 -1.86
CA ALA A 9 29.82 -12.24 -1.51
C ALA A 9 29.39 -12.23 -0.04
N ARG A 10 30.30 -11.87 0.88
CA ARG A 10 30.00 -11.73 2.31
C ARG A 10 29.01 -10.59 2.57
N ALA A 11 29.12 -9.46 1.88
CA ALA A 11 28.15 -8.36 1.97
C ALA A 11 26.74 -8.78 1.53
N CYS A 12 26.63 -9.58 0.46
CA CYS A 12 25.35 -10.12 -0.02
C CYS A 12 24.71 -11.11 0.98
N VAL A 13 25.49 -11.91 1.70
CA VAL A 13 24.98 -12.79 2.76
C VAL A 13 24.45 -11.97 3.94
N VAL A 14 25.16 -10.91 4.33
CA VAL A 14 24.68 -9.97 5.36
C VAL A 14 23.38 -9.28 4.91
N LEU A 15 23.27 -8.93 3.62
CA LEU A 15 22.05 -8.38 3.05
C LEU A 15 20.89 -9.38 3.11
N ALA A 16 21.13 -10.65 2.74
CA ALA A 16 20.13 -11.72 2.85
C ALA A 16 19.61 -11.87 4.29
N PHE A 17 20.50 -11.83 5.28
CA PHE A 17 20.13 -11.84 6.70
C PHE A 17 19.25 -10.63 7.10
N LYS A 18 19.55 -9.44 6.59
CA LYS A 18 18.75 -8.23 6.86
C LYS A 18 17.36 -8.29 6.25
N ILE A 19 17.23 -8.86 5.05
CA ILE A 19 15.96 -9.00 4.33
C ILE A 19 15.06 -10.05 4.99
N ALA A 20 15.66 -11.13 5.48
CA ALA A 20 14.96 -12.27 6.04
C ALA A 20 13.88 -11.90 7.09
N PRO A 21 12.73 -12.61 7.10
CA PRO A 21 11.72 -12.40 8.11
C PRO A 21 12.25 -12.78 9.50
N PRO A 22 11.82 -12.08 10.57
CA PRO A 22 12.37 -12.25 11.92
C PRO A 22 12.30 -13.69 12.44
N VAL A 23 11.24 -14.43 12.09
CA VAL A 23 11.01 -15.83 12.49
C VAL A 23 12.08 -16.79 11.93
N ARG A 24 12.66 -16.49 10.76
CA ARG A 24 13.67 -17.34 10.10
C ARG A 24 15.08 -16.79 10.19
N ARG A 25 15.32 -15.74 10.98
CA ARG A 25 16.67 -15.14 11.12
C ARG A 25 17.73 -16.14 11.59
N SER A 26 17.35 -17.11 12.42
CA SER A 26 18.26 -18.18 12.86
C SER A 26 18.78 -19.03 11.69
N TRP A 27 17.93 -19.33 10.70
CA TRP A 27 18.34 -20.08 9.51
C TRP A 27 19.33 -19.28 8.65
N PHE A 28 19.08 -17.98 8.47
CA PHE A 28 20.01 -17.12 7.74
C PHE A 28 21.31 -16.84 8.52
N ALA A 29 21.27 -16.86 9.85
CA ALA A 29 22.49 -16.82 10.67
C ALA A 29 23.33 -18.09 10.50
N ALA A 30 22.69 -19.27 10.44
CA ALA A 30 23.36 -20.53 10.13
C ALA A 30 23.97 -20.52 8.72
N MET A 31 23.23 -20.08 7.70
CA MET A 31 23.77 -19.92 6.34
C MET A 31 24.95 -18.93 6.27
N ALA A 32 24.93 -17.88 7.09
CA ALA A 32 26.04 -16.94 7.18
C ALA A 32 27.28 -17.56 7.83
N ALA A 33 27.10 -18.45 8.81
CA ALA A 33 28.20 -19.21 9.43
C ALA A 33 28.77 -20.28 8.48
N GLU A 34 27.94 -20.88 7.63
CA GLU A 34 28.36 -21.88 6.63
C GLU A 34 29.15 -21.26 5.47
N PHE A 35 28.99 -19.96 5.20
CA PHE A 35 29.62 -19.27 4.06
C PHE A 35 31.15 -19.49 3.99
N ASP A 36 31.83 -19.48 5.12
CA ASP A 36 33.30 -19.63 5.17
C ASP A 36 33.75 -21.06 4.78
N HIS A 37 32.84 -22.04 4.86
CA HIS A 37 33.08 -23.45 4.51
C HIS A 37 32.71 -23.79 3.05
N VAL A 38 32.07 -22.87 2.31
CA VAL A 38 31.65 -23.10 0.92
C VAL A 38 32.87 -22.99 -0.03
N PRO A 39 33.07 -23.96 -0.96
CA PRO A 39 34.13 -23.90 -1.97
C PRO A 39 34.05 -22.63 -2.82
N GLU A 40 35.21 -22.01 -3.13
CA GLU A 40 35.24 -20.70 -3.82
C GLU A 40 34.52 -20.70 -5.17
N ALA A 41 34.53 -21.84 -5.88
CA ALA A 41 33.86 -22.02 -7.16
C ALA A 41 32.33 -21.91 -7.05
N GLU A 42 31.74 -22.26 -5.90
CA GLU A 42 30.29 -22.34 -5.68
C GLU A 42 29.75 -21.20 -4.82
N ARG A 43 30.61 -20.43 -4.14
CA ARG A 43 30.23 -19.32 -3.25
C ARG A 43 29.20 -18.38 -3.86
N TRP A 44 29.32 -18.04 -5.14
CA TRP A 44 28.35 -17.14 -5.79
C TRP A 44 26.98 -17.77 -6.00
N ARG A 45 26.90 -19.07 -6.30
CA ARG A 45 25.63 -19.80 -6.40
C ARG A 45 24.97 -19.90 -5.03
N PHE A 46 25.76 -20.19 -3.99
CA PHE A 46 25.29 -20.20 -2.61
C PHE A 46 24.71 -18.85 -2.19
N VAL A 47 25.46 -17.76 -2.37
CA VAL A 47 25.03 -16.39 -2.04
C VAL A 47 23.75 -16.00 -2.79
N ALA A 48 23.68 -16.32 -4.09
CA ALA A 48 22.49 -16.05 -4.89
C ALA A 48 21.27 -16.83 -4.37
N GLY A 49 21.45 -18.11 -4.00
CA GLY A 49 20.42 -18.94 -3.37
C GLY A 49 19.96 -18.39 -2.01
N CYS A 50 20.88 -17.93 -1.16
CA CYS A 50 20.55 -17.28 0.11
C CYS A 50 19.74 -16.00 -0.10
N LEU A 51 20.15 -15.15 -1.06
CA LEU A 51 19.45 -13.90 -1.34
C LEU A 51 18.06 -14.15 -1.93
N PHE A 52 17.95 -15.08 -2.88
CA PHE A 52 16.67 -15.45 -3.49
C PHE A 52 15.70 -16.02 -2.44
N THR A 53 16.18 -16.91 -1.58
CA THR A 53 15.38 -17.48 -0.48
C THR A 53 14.98 -16.40 0.53
N ALA A 54 15.88 -15.49 0.90
CA ALA A 54 15.58 -14.38 1.81
C ALA A 54 14.48 -13.47 1.26
N VAL A 55 14.56 -13.12 -0.03
CA VAL A 55 13.56 -12.30 -0.71
C VAL A 55 12.23 -13.03 -0.80
N THR A 56 12.23 -14.30 -1.21
CA THR A 56 11.01 -15.11 -1.35
C THR A 56 10.28 -15.26 -0.01
N GLU A 57 11.01 -15.63 1.05
CA GLU A 57 10.48 -15.74 2.40
C GLU A 57 9.98 -14.40 2.94
N ARG A 58 10.65 -13.30 2.58
CA ARG A 58 10.21 -11.95 2.96
C ARG A 58 8.92 -11.55 2.26
N ILE A 59 8.78 -11.83 0.96
CA ILE A 59 7.58 -11.50 0.17
C ILE A 59 6.37 -12.29 0.68
N ILE A 60 6.55 -13.56 1.04
CA ILE A 60 5.47 -14.42 1.56
C ILE A 60 5.14 -14.08 3.02
N SER A 61 6.03 -13.37 3.73
CA SER A 61 5.81 -13.01 5.12
C SER A 61 4.57 -12.12 5.30
N PRO A 62 3.58 -12.53 6.12
CA PRO A 62 2.37 -11.73 6.37
C PRO A 62 2.68 -10.32 6.88
N ALA A 63 3.75 -10.15 7.67
CA ALA A 63 4.17 -8.86 8.20
C ALA A 63 4.64 -7.91 7.09
N PHE A 64 5.35 -8.43 6.08
CA PHE A 64 5.79 -7.62 4.95
C PHE A 64 4.61 -7.23 4.06
N ILE A 65 3.75 -8.19 3.72
CA ILE A 65 2.53 -7.94 2.93
C ILE A 65 1.66 -6.89 3.62
N HIS A 66 1.50 -6.98 4.95
CA HIS A 66 0.74 -6.02 5.74
C HIS A 66 1.34 -4.61 5.65
N GLU A 67 2.66 -4.47 5.75
CA GLU A 67 3.30 -3.15 5.69
C GLU A 67 3.32 -2.55 4.29
N VAL A 68 3.46 -3.40 3.26
CA VAL A 68 3.31 -2.98 1.86
C VAL A 68 1.88 -2.52 1.60
N ALA A 69 0.87 -3.31 1.99
CA ALA A 69 -0.53 -2.94 1.81
C ALA A 69 -0.87 -1.63 2.54
N ARG A 70 -0.37 -1.44 3.76
CA ARG A 70 -0.50 -0.17 4.49
C ARG A 70 0.13 1.00 3.75
N SER A 71 1.35 0.82 3.25
CA SER A 71 2.08 1.85 2.51
C SER A 71 1.37 2.21 1.21
N VAL A 72 0.81 1.22 0.50
CA VAL A 72 0.00 1.42 -0.70
C VAL A 72 -1.27 2.21 -0.39
N LEU A 73 -1.99 1.89 0.70
CA LEU A 73 -3.18 2.65 1.09
C LEU A 73 -2.86 4.10 1.45
N VAL A 74 -1.83 4.32 2.27
CA VAL A 74 -1.41 5.67 2.69
C VAL A 74 -0.91 6.47 1.49
N GLY A 75 0.02 5.90 0.71
CA GLY A 75 0.58 6.55 -0.48
C GLY A 75 -0.48 6.82 -1.54
N GLY A 76 -1.35 5.85 -1.81
CA GLY A 76 -2.46 5.98 -2.74
C GLY A 76 -3.44 7.08 -2.34
N ALA A 77 -3.82 7.14 -1.06
CA ALA A 77 -4.68 8.22 -0.54
C ALA A 77 -4.03 9.60 -0.68
N MET A 78 -2.73 9.72 -0.41
CA MET A 78 -2.00 11.00 -0.58
C MET A 78 -1.90 11.43 -2.04
N VAL A 79 -1.64 10.48 -2.95
CA VAL A 79 -1.65 10.76 -4.40
C VAL A 79 -3.04 11.19 -4.85
N TRP A 80 -4.09 10.50 -4.40
CA TRP A 80 -5.47 10.83 -4.76
C TRP A 80 -5.91 12.19 -4.21
N ALA A 81 -5.49 12.54 -2.99
CA ALA A 81 -5.70 13.87 -2.42
C ALA A 81 -5.01 14.96 -3.26
N ALA A 82 -3.76 14.73 -3.70
CA ALA A 82 -3.04 15.69 -4.54
C ALA A 82 -3.73 15.90 -5.91
N LEU A 83 -4.28 14.85 -6.51
CA LEU A 83 -5.07 14.95 -7.75
C LEU A 83 -6.34 15.78 -7.53
N ASN A 84 -7.05 15.57 -6.41
CA ASN A 84 -8.23 16.34 -6.05
C ASN A 84 -7.92 17.82 -5.76
N ILE A 85 -6.80 18.12 -5.10
CA ILE A 85 -6.32 19.51 -4.91
C ILE A 85 -6.03 20.17 -6.25
N ARG A 86 -5.35 19.46 -7.16
CA ARG A 86 -5.06 19.96 -8.51
C ARG A 86 -6.34 20.19 -9.31
N PHE A 87 -7.33 19.33 -9.16
CA PHE A 87 -8.65 19.49 -9.77
C PHE A 87 -9.36 20.73 -9.22
N ALA A 88 -9.45 20.87 -7.89
CA ALA A 88 -10.08 22.02 -7.24
C ALA A 88 -9.41 23.34 -7.65
N GLY A 89 -8.07 23.38 -7.69
CA GLY A 89 -7.32 24.55 -8.13
C GLY A 89 -7.49 24.91 -9.62
N ARG A 90 -7.99 23.99 -10.46
CA ARG A 90 -8.42 24.33 -11.83
C ARG A 90 -9.84 24.88 -11.86
N MET A 91 -10.71 24.38 -10.99
CA MET A 91 -12.11 24.82 -10.90
C MET A 91 -12.26 26.21 -10.28
N SER A 92 -11.34 26.59 -9.39
CA SER A 92 -11.28 27.94 -8.82
C SER A 92 -11.05 29.04 -9.86
N VAL A 93 -10.39 28.71 -10.98
CA VAL A 93 -10.16 29.64 -12.09
C VAL A 93 -11.40 29.82 -12.97
N THR A 94 -12.33 28.86 -12.94
CA THR A 94 -13.53 28.83 -13.78
C THR A 94 -14.80 29.23 -13.03
N ASP A 95 -14.68 29.86 -11.85
CA ASP A 95 -15.79 30.25 -10.96
C ASP A 95 -16.75 29.10 -10.60
N ALA A 96 -16.27 27.85 -10.69
CA ALA A 96 -17.05 26.65 -10.42
C ALA A 96 -16.98 26.27 -8.93
N PHE A 97 -17.43 27.19 -8.07
CA PHE A 97 -17.26 27.13 -6.61
C PHE A 97 -17.65 25.79 -5.98
N VAL A 98 -18.77 25.19 -6.41
CA VAL A 98 -19.27 23.93 -5.83
C VAL A 98 -18.32 22.76 -6.15
N LEU A 99 -17.71 22.71 -7.35
CA LEU A 99 -16.75 21.67 -7.72
C LEU A 99 -15.40 21.88 -7.04
N GLU A 100 -15.01 23.14 -6.83
CA GLU A 100 -13.83 23.49 -6.06
C GLU A 100 -13.94 23.00 -4.61
N VAL A 101 -15.04 23.34 -3.94
CA VAL A 101 -15.30 22.89 -2.55
C VAL A 101 -15.37 21.38 -2.47
N PHE A 102 -16.01 20.72 -3.45
CA PHE A 102 -16.04 19.25 -3.53
C PHE A 102 -14.62 18.68 -3.63
N GLY A 103 -13.79 19.17 -4.54
CA GLY A 103 -12.41 18.68 -4.71
C GLY A 103 -11.54 18.88 -3.46
N TYR A 104 -11.61 20.05 -2.81
CA TYR A 104 -10.87 20.26 -1.56
C TYR A 104 -11.41 19.41 -0.41
N GLY A 105 -12.73 19.25 -0.32
CA GLY A 105 -13.38 18.39 0.68
C GLY A 105 -12.96 16.93 0.53
N THR A 106 -13.02 16.40 -0.69
CA THR A 106 -12.55 15.04 -1.01
C THR A 106 -11.07 14.88 -0.68
N ALA A 107 -10.23 15.83 -1.08
CA ALA A 107 -8.80 15.79 -0.76
C ALA A 107 -8.54 15.71 0.75
N LEU A 108 -9.26 16.52 1.54
CA LEU A 108 -9.14 16.51 2.99
C LEU A 108 -9.53 15.14 3.58
N LEU A 109 -10.62 14.55 3.11
CA LEU A 109 -11.06 13.22 3.55
C LEU A 109 -10.02 12.13 3.27
N PHE A 110 -9.40 12.15 2.09
CA PHE A 110 -8.30 11.23 1.77
C PHE A 110 -7.06 11.45 2.64
N VAL A 111 -6.68 12.70 2.93
CA VAL A 111 -5.57 13.01 3.85
C VAL A 111 -5.86 12.51 5.26
N VAL A 112 -7.06 12.77 5.78
CA VAL A 112 -7.49 12.27 7.10
C VAL A 112 -7.48 10.74 7.12
N GLY A 113 -7.99 10.10 6.07
CA GLY A 113 -7.96 8.65 5.90
C GLY A 113 -6.53 8.10 5.87
N ALA A 114 -5.60 8.76 5.19
CA ALA A 114 -4.20 8.38 5.13
C ALA A 114 -3.53 8.46 6.52
N ILE A 115 -3.73 9.56 7.25
CA ILE A 115 -3.21 9.76 8.61
C ILE A 115 -3.79 8.70 9.55
N ALA A 116 -5.11 8.47 9.50
CA ALA A 116 -5.78 7.49 10.32
C ALA A 116 -5.27 6.06 10.03
N THR A 117 -5.07 5.72 8.75
CA THR A 117 -4.51 4.42 8.33
C THR A 117 -3.05 4.26 8.80
N ALA A 118 -2.25 5.32 8.71
CA ALA A 118 -0.86 5.33 9.18
C ALA A 118 -0.75 5.21 10.71
N ARG A 119 -1.74 5.67 11.48
CA ARG A 119 -1.74 5.57 12.95
C ARG A 119 -2.39 4.29 13.46
N PHE A 120 -3.58 3.97 12.97
CA PHE A 120 -4.45 2.92 13.53
C PHE A 120 -4.56 1.68 12.63
N GLY A 121 -3.90 1.67 11.47
CA GLY A 121 -3.89 0.52 10.55
C GLY A 121 -5.21 0.33 9.79
N PHE A 122 -5.43 -0.89 9.29
CA PHE A 122 -6.54 -1.20 8.39
C PHE A 122 -7.94 -1.03 8.99
N ARG A 123 -8.07 -1.15 10.32
CA ARG A 123 -9.37 -0.94 10.99
C ARG A 123 -9.90 0.47 10.76
N ALA A 124 -9.02 1.47 10.80
CA ALA A 124 -9.40 2.85 10.52
C ALA A 124 -9.79 3.05 9.06
N THR A 125 -9.07 2.43 8.12
CA THR A 125 -9.45 2.47 6.70
C THR A 125 -10.85 1.89 6.49
N ILE A 126 -11.13 0.72 7.08
CA ILE A 126 -12.44 0.06 6.97
C ILE A 126 -13.55 0.93 7.58
N SER A 127 -13.32 1.47 8.79
CA SER A 127 -14.34 2.27 9.49
C SER A 127 -14.63 3.62 8.83
N LEU A 128 -13.65 4.20 8.11
CA LEU A 128 -13.80 5.49 7.43
C LEU A 128 -14.29 5.33 5.99
N ALA A 129 -13.80 4.33 5.27
CA ALA A 129 -14.16 4.12 3.86
C ALA A 129 -15.62 3.68 3.70
N ALA A 130 -16.12 2.77 4.56
CA ALA A 130 -17.49 2.27 4.47
C ALA A 130 -18.58 3.37 4.52
N PRO A 131 -18.60 4.28 5.52
CA PRO A 131 -19.58 5.35 5.55
C PRO A 131 -19.39 6.34 4.40
N LEU A 132 -18.15 6.63 3.98
CA LEU A 132 -17.89 7.52 2.87
C LEU A 132 -18.41 6.95 1.54
N ILE A 133 -18.22 5.65 1.30
CA ILE A 133 -18.80 4.94 0.16
C ILE A 133 -20.33 5.05 0.18
N ALA A 134 -20.97 4.85 1.33
CA ALA A 134 -22.42 4.95 1.45
C ALA A 134 -22.93 6.36 1.11
N VAL A 135 -22.28 7.40 1.65
CA VAL A 135 -22.63 8.80 1.38
C VAL A 135 -22.45 9.14 -0.11
N LEU A 136 -21.32 8.75 -0.71
CA LEU A 136 -21.04 8.99 -2.13
C LEU A 136 -22.00 8.22 -3.04
N THR A 137 -22.35 6.98 -2.69
CA THR A 137 -23.35 6.19 -3.43
C THR A 137 -24.71 6.87 -3.38
N MET A 138 -25.12 7.37 -2.22
CA MET A 138 -26.38 8.11 -2.07
C MET A 138 -26.36 9.42 -2.88
N ALA A 139 -25.24 10.16 -2.88
CA ALA A 139 -25.09 11.36 -3.69
C ALA A 139 -25.18 11.03 -5.20
N ALA A 140 -24.51 9.96 -5.65
CA ALA A 140 -24.56 9.51 -7.04
C ALA A 140 -25.98 9.13 -7.47
N THR A 141 -26.72 8.39 -6.63
CA THR A 141 -28.10 7.99 -6.94
C THR A 141 -29.05 9.18 -6.96
N MET A 142 -28.88 10.15 -6.06
CA MET A 142 -29.65 11.40 -6.07
C MET A 142 -29.40 12.22 -7.33
N ILE A 143 -28.15 12.34 -7.78
CA ILE A 143 -27.81 13.05 -9.02
C ILE A 143 -28.39 12.30 -10.22
N TRP A 144 -28.25 10.98 -10.27
CA TRP A 144 -28.70 10.15 -11.38
C TRP A 144 -30.23 10.14 -11.54
N LEU A 145 -30.98 10.09 -10.43
CA LEU A 145 -32.45 10.03 -10.44
C LEU A 145 -33.12 11.41 -10.41
N GLY A 146 -32.49 12.39 -9.76
CA GLY A 146 -33.13 13.66 -9.40
C GLY A 146 -32.72 14.86 -10.25
N SER A 147 -31.66 14.76 -11.06
CA SER A 147 -31.16 15.88 -11.85
C SER A 147 -31.33 15.63 -13.35
N ALA A 148 -31.75 16.67 -14.09
CA ALA A 148 -31.67 16.62 -15.54
C ALA A 148 -30.19 16.48 -15.97
N PRO A 149 -29.87 15.64 -16.99
CA PRO A 149 -28.51 15.43 -17.42
C PRO A 149 -27.93 16.71 -18.03
N THR A 150 -27.04 17.35 -17.29
CA THR A 150 -26.27 18.52 -17.70
C THR A 150 -24.78 18.19 -17.72
N PRO A 151 -23.93 18.95 -18.43
CA PRO A 151 -22.48 18.74 -18.41
C PRO A 151 -21.91 18.75 -16.99
N MET A 152 -22.45 19.59 -16.10
CA MET A 152 -22.03 19.68 -14.70
C MET A 152 -22.47 18.47 -13.88
N SER A 153 -23.72 18.02 -14.00
CA SER A 153 -24.18 16.82 -13.27
C SER A 153 -23.42 15.57 -13.70
N ASN A 154 -23.07 15.46 -14.99
CA ASN A 154 -22.25 14.37 -15.51
C ASN A 154 -20.83 14.41 -14.95
N LEU A 155 -20.24 15.61 -14.82
CA LEU A 155 -18.92 15.78 -14.21
C LEU A 155 -18.92 15.41 -12.73
N TYR A 156 -19.94 15.82 -11.96
CA TYR A 156 -20.09 15.38 -10.57
C TYR A 156 -20.20 13.87 -10.45
N LEU A 157 -21.05 13.27 -11.27
CA LEU A 157 -21.27 11.83 -11.26
C LEU A 157 -19.98 11.08 -11.61
N ALA A 158 -19.21 11.56 -12.59
CA ALA A 158 -17.92 10.99 -12.94
C ALA A 158 -16.93 11.03 -11.77
N LEU A 159 -16.77 12.18 -11.11
CA LEU A 159 -15.87 12.32 -9.96
C LEU A 159 -16.28 11.44 -8.79
N ILE A 160 -17.58 11.40 -8.46
CA ILE A 160 -18.10 10.54 -7.40
C ILE A 160 -17.85 9.06 -7.72
N VAL A 161 -18.04 8.65 -8.98
CA VAL A 161 -17.77 7.27 -9.41
C VAL A 161 -16.28 6.94 -9.31
N GLU A 162 -15.40 7.85 -9.71
CA GLU A 162 -13.95 7.66 -9.55
C GLU A 162 -13.57 7.48 -8.06
N ASP A 163 -14.06 8.34 -7.19
CA ASP A 163 -13.83 8.24 -5.74
C ASP A 163 -14.39 6.94 -5.16
N LEU A 164 -15.58 6.51 -5.59
CA LEU A 164 -16.16 5.23 -5.19
C LEU A 164 -15.28 4.05 -5.60
N VAL A 165 -14.76 4.03 -6.83
CA VAL A 165 -13.86 2.98 -7.30
C VAL A 165 -12.60 2.91 -6.46
N ILE A 166 -11.98 4.05 -6.16
CA ILE A 166 -10.77 4.12 -5.34
C ILE A 166 -11.05 3.68 -3.90
N LEU A 167 -12.14 4.12 -3.30
CA LEU A 167 -12.52 3.74 -1.93
C LEU A 167 -12.87 2.25 -1.83
N MET A 168 -13.56 1.70 -2.83
CA MET A 168 -13.87 0.26 -2.90
C MET A 168 -12.59 -0.58 -3.02
N PHE A 169 -11.63 -0.16 -3.85
CA PHE A 169 -10.33 -0.80 -3.94
C PHE A 169 -9.56 -0.73 -2.60
N ALA A 170 -9.54 0.45 -1.97
CA ALA A 170 -8.90 0.64 -0.67
C ALA A 170 -9.53 -0.24 0.42
N LEU A 171 -10.87 -0.33 0.44
CA LEU A 171 -11.61 -1.17 1.37
C LEU A 171 -11.30 -2.66 1.13
N ALA A 172 -11.35 -3.12 -0.13
CA ALA A 172 -11.04 -4.50 -0.49
C ALA A 172 -9.60 -4.89 -0.07
N LEU A 173 -8.63 -4.01 -0.32
CA LEU A 173 -7.24 -4.20 0.09
C LEU A 173 -7.10 -4.25 1.63
N ALA A 174 -7.74 -3.32 2.34
CA ALA A 174 -7.70 -3.25 3.80
C ALA A 174 -8.34 -4.49 4.45
N VAL A 175 -9.50 -4.94 3.95
CA VAL A 175 -10.17 -6.15 4.44
C VAL A 175 -9.32 -7.39 4.15
N SER A 176 -8.77 -7.50 2.95
CA SER A 176 -7.90 -8.63 2.57
C SER A 176 -6.67 -8.69 3.45
N ALA A 177 -6.01 -7.56 3.67
CA ALA A 177 -4.81 -7.48 4.50
C ALA A 177 -5.12 -7.72 5.99
N ALA A 178 -6.26 -7.26 6.51
CA ALA A 178 -6.69 -7.52 7.88
C ALA A 178 -6.95 -9.01 8.14
N ARG A 179 -7.44 -9.75 7.14
CA ARG A 179 -7.69 -11.21 7.22
C ARG A 179 -6.41 -12.05 7.24
N LEU A 180 -5.24 -11.49 6.96
CA LEU A 180 -3.96 -12.19 7.06
C LEU A 180 -3.40 -12.22 8.50
N ILE A 181 -4.00 -11.47 9.43
CA ILE A 181 -3.56 -11.35 10.84
C ILE A 181 -3.83 -12.63 11.68
N PRO A 182 -4.98 -13.34 11.57
CA PRO A 182 -5.27 -14.52 12.37
C PRO A 182 -4.28 -15.68 12.20
N LEU A 183 -3.61 -15.80 11.04
CA LEU A 183 -2.59 -16.84 10.79
C LEU A 183 -1.35 -16.70 11.67
N ARG A 184 -1.17 -15.57 12.37
CA ARG A 184 -0.05 -15.30 13.27
C ARG A 184 -0.29 -15.81 14.70
N GLN A 185 -1.53 -16.00 15.13
CA GLN A 185 -1.86 -16.38 16.52
C GLN A 185 -2.08 -17.88 16.72
N GLY A 186 -2.25 -18.67 15.65
CA GLY A 186 -2.41 -20.12 15.73
C GLY A 186 -1.10 -20.93 15.61
N LEU A 187 0.05 -20.26 15.51
CA LEU A 187 1.38 -20.89 15.32
C LEU A 187 2.39 -20.56 16.43
N ASN A 188 1.93 -19.92 17.52
CA ASN A 188 2.71 -19.72 18.74
C ASN A 188 2.17 -20.62 19.85
#